data_AF-A0A6G2DGE5-F1
#
_entry.id   AF-A0A6G2DGE5-F1
#
_cell.length_a   1.000
_cell.length_b   1.000
_cell.length_c   1.000
_cell.angle_alpha   90.00
_cell.angle_beta   90.00
_cell.angle_gamma   90.00
#
_symmetry.space_group_name_H-M   'P 1'
#
loop_
_entity.id
_entity.type
_entity.pdbx_description
1 polymer ?
#
loop_
_entity_poly.entity_id
_entity_poly.type
_entity_poly.pdbx_seq_one_letter_code
_entity_poly.pdbx_strand_id
1 'polypeptide(L)'
;HKLDAVISMPSGVFKPYAGVSTAILIFTKTGNGGTDKVWFYDMKADGLSLDDKRQPISDNDIPDIIERFHHLEKEAERQRT
;
A
#
# COMPACT_ATOMS: atom_id res chain seq x y z
N HIS A 1 -11.37 -11.30 12.34
CA HIS A 1 -10.36 -10.57 11.54
C HIS A 1 -10.75 -9.11 11.50
N LYS A 2 -9.77 -8.23 11.68
CA LYS A 2 -9.89 -6.77 11.52
C LYS A 2 -9.06 -6.38 10.30
N LEU A 3 -9.64 -5.61 9.39
CA LEU A 3 -8.88 -5.01 8.28
C LEU A 3 -8.16 -3.77 8.83
N ASP A 4 -6.84 -3.75 8.76
CA ASP A 4 -6.03 -2.65 9.28
C ASP A 4 -5.62 -1.67 8.19
N ALA A 5 -5.27 -2.18 7.00
CA ALA A 5 -4.84 -1.36 5.89
C ALA A 5 -5.18 -1.91 4.50
N VAL A 6 -5.33 -0.97 3.56
CA VAL A 6 -5.40 -1.22 2.12
C VAL A 6 -4.36 -0.36 1.43
N ILE A 7 -3.40 -1.00 0.76
CA ILE A 7 -2.38 -0.31 -0.03
C ILE A 7 -2.69 -0.58 -1.49
N SER A 8 -3.17 0.44 -2.20
CA SER A 8 -3.40 0.38 -3.63
C SER A 8 -2.07 0.50 -4.37
N MET A 9 -1.84 -0.35 -5.36
CA MET A 9 -0.65 -0.37 -6.20
C MET A 9 -1.03 -0.05 -7.65
N PRO A 10 -0.20 0.73 -8.37
CA PRO A 10 -0.52 1.18 -9.70
C PRO A 10 -0.43 0.02 -10.70
N SER A 11 -1.16 0.14 -11.81
CA SER A 11 -1.01 -0.78 -12.94
C SER A 11 0.43 -0.75 -13.42
N GLY A 12 1.08 -1.91 -13.49
CA GLY A 12 2.48 -2.02 -13.92
C GLY A 12 3.42 -2.64 -12.89
N VAL A 13 3.05 -2.65 -11.61
CA VAL A 13 3.84 -3.28 -10.53
C VAL A 13 4.06 -4.78 -10.75
N PHE A 14 3.19 -5.45 -11.52
CA PHE A 14 3.35 -6.87 -11.85
C PHE A 14 3.62 -7.12 -13.33
N LYS A 15 3.94 -6.09 -14.11
CA LYS A 15 4.38 -6.29 -15.50
C LYS A 15 5.73 -7.01 -15.54
N PRO A 16 5.98 -7.82 -16.57
CA PRO A 16 5.11 -8.07 -17.74
C PRO A 16 3.98 -9.10 -17.50
N TYR A 17 3.88 -9.69 -16.31
CA TYR A 17 2.94 -10.77 -16.02
C TYR A 17 1.49 -10.31 -15.88
N ALA A 18 1.27 -9.11 -15.33
CA ALA A 18 -0.06 -8.52 -15.18
C ALA A 18 -0.02 -6.99 -15.32
N GLY A 19 -0.90 -6.45 -16.14
CA GLY A 19 -1.05 -5.01 -16.39
C GLY A 19 -2.17 -4.32 -15.61
N VAL A 20 -2.77 -5.01 -14.63
CA VAL A 20 -3.89 -4.48 -13.84
C VAL A 20 -3.40 -3.81 -12.55
N SER A 21 -4.17 -2.87 -12.04
CA SER A 21 -3.98 -2.34 -10.68
C SER A 21 -4.30 -3.43 -9.66
N THR A 22 -3.55 -3.44 -8.56
CA THR A 22 -3.65 -4.46 -7.51
C THR A 22 -3.59 -3.79 -6.14
N ALA A 23 -3.85 -4.53 -5.06
CA ALA A 23 -3.77 -3.99 -3.71
C ALA A 23 -3.26 -5.03 -2.71
N ILE A 24 -2.58 -4.56 -1.67
CA ILE A 24 -2.23 -5.34 -0.49
C ILE A 24 -3.27 -5.06 0.59
N LEU A 25 -3.84 -6.14 1.14
CA LEU A 25 -4.80 -6.09 2.24
C LEU A 25 -4.13 -6.65 3.50
N ILE A 26 -4.07 -5.85 4.57
CA ILE A 26 -3.44 -6.25 5.83
C ILE A 26 -4.52 -6.50 6.88
N PHE A 27 -4.52 -7.70 7.45
CA PHE A 27 -5.50 -8.12 8.45
C PHE A 27 -4.83 -8.58 9.74
N THR A 28 -5.32 -8.07 10.88
CA THR A 28 -5.05 -8.64 12.20
C THR A 28 -6.10 -9.70 12.53
N LYS A 29 -5.64 -10.89 12.94
CA LYS A 29 -6.53 -11.92 13.48
C LYS A 29 -6.99 -11.51 14.87
N THR A 30 -8.24 -11.09 14.97
CA THR A 30 -8.93 -10.81 16.23
C THR A 30 -9.85 -11.98 16.60
N GLY A 31 -10.00 -12.27 17.90
CA GLY A 31 -10.92 -13.29 18.42
C GLY A 31 -12.39 -12.83 18.47
N ASN A 32 -12.60 -11.53 18.40
CA ASN A 32 -13.87 -10.82 18.38
C ASN A 32 -13.83 -9.86 17.18
N GLY A 33 -14.90 -9.84 16.37
CA GLY A 33 -14.96 -9.03 15.16
C GLY A 33 -14.92 -7.52 15.44
N GLY A 34 -14.56 -6.74 14.42
CA GLY A 34 -14.60 -5.28 14.48
C GLY A 34 -13.53 -4.66 13.58
N THR A 35 -13.93 -4.22 12.40
CA THR A 35 -13.16 -3.26 11.61
C THR A 35 -13.64 -1.86 11.99
N ASP A 36 -12.73 -1.01 12.44
CA ASP A 36 -13.00 0.37 12.87
C ASP A 36 -12.34 1.33 11.85
N LYS A 37 -11.06 1.64 12.08
CA LYS A 37 -10.24 2.46 11.20
C LYS A 37 -9.44 1.58 10.27
N VAL A 38 -9.53 1.90 8.98
CA VAL A 38 -8.73 1.30 7.93
C VAL A 38 -7.82 2.37 7.37
N TRP A 39 -6.52 2.12 7.38
CA TRP A 39 -5.54 3.01 6.77
C TRP A 39 -5.46 2.75 5.28
N PHE A 40 -5.53 3.81 4.47
CA PHE A 40 -5.44 3.72 3.02
C PHE A 40 -4.15 4.38 2.55
N TYR A 41 -3.43 3.69 1.67
CA TYR A 41 -2.26 4.22 1.00
C TYR A 41 -2.39 4.03 -0.51
N ASP A 42 -2.03 5.04 -1.27
CA ASP A 42 -2.02 5.04 -2.73
C ASP A 42 -0.58 5.09 -3.22
N MET A 43 0.00 3.90 -3.47
CA MET A 43 1.37 3.76 -3.97
C MET A 43 1.43 4.28 -5.41
N LYS A 44 2.48 5.05 -5.71
CA LYS A 44 2.80 5.57 -7.03
C LYS A 44 3.95 4.83 -7.69
N ALA A 45 4.93 4.36 -6.92
CA ALA A 45 6.04 3.58 -7.45
C ALA A 45 6.62 2.61 -6.42
N ASP A 46 7.15 1.48 -6.91
CA ASP A 46 7.77 0.43 -6.10
C ASP A 46 9.31 0.37 -6.27
N GLY A 47 9.91 1.42 -6.83
CA GLY A 47 11.35 1.47 -7.15
C GLY A 47 11.70 0.94 -8.54
N LEU A 48 10.72 0.48 -9.33
CA LEU A 48 10.89 0.09 -10.73
C LEU A 48 9.94 0.89 -11.63
N SER A 49 10.30 1.04 -12.92
CA SER A 49 9.39 1.56 -13.94
C SER A 49 8.12 0.71 -14.01
N LEU A 50 7.00 1.33 -14.37
CA LEU A 50 5.69 0.66 -14.50
C LEU A 50 5.44 0.10 -15.91
N ASP A 51 6.48 0.05 -16.75
CA ASP A 51 6.45 -0.56 -18.07
C ASP A 51 6.94 -2.02 -18.04
N ASP A 52 6.87 -2.71 -19.17
CA ASP A 52 7.23 -4.14 -19.24
C ASP A 52 8.72 -4.42 -18.97
N LYS A 53 9.57 -3.38 -18.97
CA LYS A 53 11.01 -3.52 -18.74
C LYS A 53 11.36 -3.52 -17.25
N ARG A 54 10.51 -2.94 -16.39
CA ARG A 54 10.70 -2.89 -14.92
C ARG A 54 12.12 -2.49 -14.51
N GLN A 55 12.61 -1.39 -15.07
CA GLN A 55 13.96 -0.91 -14.79
C GLN A 55 14.00 -0.13 -13.47
N PRO A 56 15.10 -0.20 -12.69
CA PRO A 56 15.23 0.57 -11.46
C PRO A 56 15.08 2.08 -11.68
N ILE A 57 14.34 2.72 -10.78
CA ILE A 57 14.13 4.18 -10.73
C ILE A 57 14.31 4.69 -9.29
N SER A 58 14.41 6.01 -9.12
CA SER A 58 14.51 6.65 -7.80
C SER A 58 13.23 6.59 -7.00
N ASP A 59 12.08 6.61 -7.69
CA ASP A 59 10.77 6.77 -7.06
C ASP A 59 10.35 5.45 -6.42
N ASN A 60 10.21 5.45 -5.09
CA ASN A 60 9.89 4.27 -4.33
C ASN A 60 9.17 4.64 -3.03
N ASP A 61 7.89 4.27 -2.95
CA ASP A 61 7.06 4.59 -1.79
C ASP A 61 7.15 3.51 -0.69
N ILE A 62 7.77 2.36 -0.96
CA ILE A 62 7.85 1.24 0.00
C ILE A 62 8.43 1.68 1.36
N PRO A 63 9.53 2.46 1.42
CA PRO A 63 10.06 2.94 2.70
C PRO A 63 9.06 3.83 3.46
N ASP A 64 8.34 4.73 2.78
CA ASP A 64 7.33 5.61 3.39
C ASP A 64 6.12 4.79 3.89
N ILE A 65 5.68 3.79 3.12
CA ILE A 65 4.63 2.86 3.51
C ILE A 65 5.00 2.13 4.80
N ILE A 66 6.22 1.58 4.87
CA ILE A 66 6.69 0.86 6.06
C ILE A 66 6.74 1.79 7.28
N GLU A 67 7.32 2.99 7.11
CA GLU A 67 7.46 3.96 8.20
C GLU A 67 6.10 4.40 8.74
N ARG A 68 5.16 4.74 7.85
CA ARG A 68 3.83 5.23 8.25
C ARG A 68 2.93 4.13 8.77
N PHE A 69 3.01 2.92 8.19
CA PHE A 69 2.23 1.78 8.67
C PHE A 69 2.63 1.35 10.10
N HIS A 70 3.89 1.58 10.51
CA HIS A 70 4.29 1.37 11.90
C HIS A 70 3.91 2.51 12.85
N HIS A 71 3.45 3.65 12.33
CA HIS A 71 3.10 4.85 13.10
C HIS A 71 1.69 5.37 12.77
N LEU A 72 0.71 4.46 12.70
CA LEU A 72 -0.68 4.78 12.32
C LEU A 72 -1.35 5.78 13.27
N GLU A 73 -0.89 5.90 14.52
CA GLU A 73 -1.37 6.90 15.46
C GLU A 73 -1.12 8.33 14.96
N LYS A 74 -0.02 8.57 14.23
CA LYS A 74 0.31 9.88 13.64
C LYS A 74 -0.50 10.17 12.38
N GLU A 75 -1.11 9.14 11.80
CA GLU A 75 -1.91 9.23 10.58
C GLU A 75 -3.39 9.55 10.87
N ALA A 76 -3.82 9.45 12.13
CA ALA A 76 -5.22 9.68 12.53
C ALA A 76 -5.72 11.10 12.27
N GLU A 77 -4.83 12.10 12.36
CA GLU A 77 -5.14 13.53 12.17
C GLU A 77 -4.74 14.04 10.78
N ARG A 78 -4.08 13.20 9.97
CA ARG A 78 -3.61 13.61 8.64
C ARG A 78 -4.80 13.77 7.71
N GLN A 79 -4.87 14.91 7.04
CA GLN A 79 -5.89 15.12 6.02
C GLN A 79 -5.67 14.15 4.85
N ARG A 80 -6.78 13.60 4.34
CA ARG A 80 -6.77 12.79 3.13
C ARG A 80 -6.31 13.68 1.98
N THR A 81 -5.11 13.40 1.48
CA THR A 81 -4.57 14.00 0.25
C THR A 81 -4.96 13.17 -0.96
#